data_AF-A0A1H7XIL3-F1
#
_entry.id   AF-A0A1H7XIL3-F1
#
_cell.length_a   1.000
_cell.length_b   1.000
_cell.length_c   1.000
_cell.angle_alpha   90.00
_cell.angle_beta   90.00
_cell.angle_gamma   90.00
#
_symmetry.space_group_name_H-M   'P 1'
#
loop_
_entity.id
_entity.type
_entity.pdbx_description
1 polymer ?
#
loop_
_entity_poly.entity_id
_entity_poly.type
_entity_poly.pdbx_seq_one_letter_code
_entity_poly.pdbx_strand_id
1 'polypeptide(L)'
;MKPSPYIRPVKTAAASIGERRMHWTRFLRKEALYRLPSAEFLAAEEGLASATRSRRGQNKAAWINTSLRIDQIAVVEVLQKLHLQNTGKEISRAEVLAALMAAGLGAVLARDEFSASR
;
A
#
# COMPACT_ATOMS: atom_id res chain seq x y z
N MET A 1 31.62 2.75 14.43
CA MET A 1 30.85 2.70 13.15
C MET A 1 31.01 4.05 12.46
N LYS A 2 31.56 4.11 11.24
CA LYS A 2 31.62 5.35 10.47
C LYS A 2 30.23 5.63 9.86
N PRO A 3 29.64 6.82 10.03
CA PRO A 3 28.38 7.16 9.36
C PRO A 3 28.61 7.19 7.85
N SER A 4 27.73 6.53 7.09
CA SER A 4 27.75 6.61 5.62
C SER A 4 27.48 8.05 5.19
N PRO A 5 28.28 8.65 4.27
CA PRO A 5 28.09 10.01 3.78
C PRO A 5 26.93 10.12 2.78
N TYR A 6 25.88 9.32 2.95
CA TYR A 6 24.70 9.42 2.12
C TYR A 6 23.96 10.72 2.44
N ILE A 7 24.21 11.74 1.61
CA ILE A 7 23.48 12.99 1.61
C ILE A 7 22.29 12.80 0.67
N ARG A 8 21.08 12.80 1.23
CA ARG A 8 19.85 12.75 0.43
C ARG A 8 19.85 13.97 -0.51
N PRO A 9 19.72 13.79 -1.84
CA PRO A 9 19.59 14.92 -2.74
C PRO A 9 18.30 15.67 -2.40
N VAL A 10 18.41 16.97 -2.16
CA VAL A 10 17.29 17.87 -1.85
C VAL A 10 17.08 18.78 -3.06
N LYS A 11 15.82 19.12 -3.37
CA LYS A 11 15.45 20.01 -4.50
C LYS A 11 15.88 19.52 -5.91
N THR A 12 16.14 18.22 -6.08
CA THR A 12 16.37 17.63 -7.41
C THR A 12 15.07 17.03 -7.97
N ALA A 13 15.00 16.84 -9.30
CA ALA A 13 13.88 16.14 -9.93
C ALA A 13 13.65 14.74 -9.31
N ALA A 14 14.74 14.02 -8.99
CA ALA A 14 14.70 12.75 -8.28
C ALA A 14 14.15 12.86 -6.85
N ALA A 15 14.52 13.91 -6.10
CA ALA A 15 13.98 14.17 -4.77
C ALA A 15 12.46 14.43 -4.79
N SER A 16 11.99 15.14 -5.82
CA SER A 16 10.57 15.46 -6.01
C SER A 16 9.69 14.22 -6.20
N ILE A 17 10.25 13.14 -6.76
CA ILE A 17 9.54 11.86 -6.94
C ILE A 17 9.36 11.18 -5.59
N GLY A 18 10.41 11.17 -4.75
CA GLY A 18 10.34 10.62 -3.40
C GLY A 18 9.34 11.37 -2.50
N GLU A 19 9.28 12.69 -2.62
CA GLU A 19 8.31 13.53 -1.89
C GLU A 19 6.88 13.30 -2.37
N ARG A 20 6.64 13.30 -3.69
CA ARG A 20 5.33 12.98 -4.27
C ARG A 20 4.84 11.60 -3.84
N ARG A 21 5.72 10.61 -3.84
CA ARG A 21 5.42 9.26 -3.36
C ARG A 21 5.04 9.23 -1.89
N MET A 22 5.75 9.98 -1.03
CA MET A 22 5.42 10.08 0.39
C MET A 22 4.08 10.78 0.62
N HIS A 23 3.79 11.87 -0.10
CA HIS A 23 2.51 12.55 -0.05
C HIS A 23 1.36 11.63 -0.48
N TRP A 24 1.53 10.92 -1.59
CA TRP A 24 0.53 9.95 -2.05
C TRP A 24 0.30 8.83 -1.04
N THR A 25 1.36 8.30 -0.41
CA THR A 25 1.21 7.27 0.65
C THR A 25 0.38 7.80 1.82
N ARG A 26 0.71 9.01 2.31
CA ARG A 26 -0.02 9.62 3.43
C ARG A 26 -1.48 9.89 3.08
N PHE A 27 -1.72 10.37 1.86
CA PHE A 27 -3.06 10.58 1.35
C PHE A 27 -3.84 9.27 1.27
N LEU A 28 -3.25 8.21 0.70
CA LEU A 28 -3.90 6.91 0.59
C LEU A 28 -4.21 6.31 1.96
N ARG A 29 -3.29 6.40 2.93
CA ARG A 29 -3.54 5.95 4.32
C ARG A 29 -4.72 6.71 4.94
N LYS A 30 -4.76 8.03 4.75
CA LYS A 30 -5.86 8.87 5.26
C LYS A 30 -7.19 8.48 4.64
N GLU A 31 -7.24 8.31 3.32
CA GLU A 31 -8.45 7.87 2.62
C GLU A 31 -8.86 6.46 3.04
N ALA A 32 -7.91 5.54 3.23
CA ALA A 32 -8.16 4.19 3.69
C ALA A 32 -8.80 4.19 5.09
N LEU A 33 -8.26 4.95 6.04
CA LEU A 33 -8.85 5.06 7.38
C LEU A 33 -10.25 5.67 7.36
N TYR A 34 -10.56 6.53 6.38
CA TYR A 34 -11.87 7.15 6.24
C TYR A 34 -12.90 6.23 5.55
N ARG A 35 -12.46 5.44 4.57
CA ARG A 35 -13.37 4.68 3.69
C ARG A 35 -13.42 3.18 3.96
N LEU A 36 -12.37 2.60 4.54
CA LEU A 36 -12.30 1.17 4.86
C LEU A 36 -12.65 0.93 6.33
N PRO A 37 -13.14 -0.27 6.68
CA PRO A 37 -13.30 -0.67 8.08
C PRO A 37 -11.98 -0.55 8.83
N SER A 38 -11.91 0.36 9.81
CA SER A 38 -10.63 0.72 10.45
C SER A 38 -9.98 -0.47 11.17
N ALA A 39 -10.77 -1.35 11.78
CA ALA A 39 -10.26 -2.55 12.44
C ALA A 39 -9.54 -3.49 11.46
N GLU A 40 -10.11 -3.71 10.28
CA GLU A 40 -9.50 -4.58 9.27
C GLU A 40 -8.24 -3.96 8.68
N PHE A 41 -8.28 -2.65 8.42
CA PHE A 41 -7.12 -1.93 7.91
C PHE A 41 -5.95 -1.95 8.90
N LEU A 42 -6.20 -1.65 10.18
CA LEU A 42 -5.16 -1.66 11.21
C LEU A 42 -4.60 -3.06 11.46
N ALA A 43 -5.45 -4.10 11.46
CA ALA A 43 -5.01 -5.48 11.58
C ALA A 43 -4.10 -5.90 10.42
N ALA A 44 -4.45 -5.50 9.19
CA ALA A 44 -3.61 -5.76 8.02
C ALA A 44 -2.26 -5.02 8.11
N GLU A 45 -2.24 -3.75 8.53
CA GLU A 45 -0.99 -3.00 8.76
C GLU A 45 -0.09 -3.70 9.80
N GLU A 46 -0.66 -4.15 10.92
CA GLU A 46 0.08 -4.80 12.00
C GLU A 46 0.65 -6.17 11.56
N GLY A 47 -0.13 -6.97 10.84
CA GLY A 47 0.31 -8.25 10.28
C GLY A 47 1.50 -8.08 9.34
N LEU A 48 1.42 -7.10 8.45
CA LEU A 48 2.49 -6.77 7.49
C LEU A 48 3.74 -6.20 8.18
N ALA A 49 3.58 -5.37 9.20
CA ALA A 49 4.70 -4.87 10.01
C ALA A 49 5.44 -6.03 10.71
N SER A 50 4.69 -6.99 11.25
CA SER A 50 5.23 -8.19 11.89
C SER A 50 5.95 -9.11 10.89
N ALA A 51 5.36 -9.35 9.70
CA ALA A 51 5.98 -10.12 8.63
C ALA A 51 7.25 -9.45 8.04
N THR A 52 7.29 -8.11 8.02
CA THR A 52 8.48 -7.37 7.56
C THR A 52 9.61 -7.48 8.58
N ARG A 53 9.29 -7.42 9.88
CA ARG A 53 10.28 -7.62 10.96
C ARG A 53 10.91 -9.01 10.94
N SER A 54 10.14 -10.05 10.62
CA SER A 54 10.64 -11.43 10.55
C SER A 54 11.50 -11.72 9.31
N ARG A 55 11.32 -10.97 8.20
CA ARG A 55 12.06 -11.14 6.94
C ARG A 55 13.36 -10.34 6.82
N ARG A 56 13.86 -9.78 7.94
CA ARG A 56 15.03 -8.90 7.97
C ARG A 56 16.28 -9.66 7.48
N GLY A 57 16.67 -9.46 6.22
CA GLY A 57 17.86 -10.10 5.63
C GLY A 57 17.75 -10.56 4.18
N GLN A 58 16.55 -10.55 3.57
CA GLN A 58 16.44 -10.85 2.14
C GLN A 58 16.91 -9.65 1.31
N ASN A 59 18.14 -9.74 0.79
CA ASN A 59 18.72 -8.83 -0.20
C ASN A 59 17.90 -8.86 -1.50
N LYS A 60 16.81 -8.09 -1.55
CA LYS A 60 16.10 -7.82 -2.79
C LYS A 60 16.85 -6.73 -3.53
N ALA A 61 17.36 -7.04 -4.72
CA ALA A 61 18.03 -6.07 -5.57
C ALA A 61 17.13 -4.83 -5.76
N ALA A 62 17.64 -3.67 -5.32
CA ALA A 62 16.84 -2.45 -5.15
C ALA A 62 16.29 -1.87 -6.47
N TRP A 63 16.90 -2.23 -7.61
CA TRP A 63 16.50 -1.72 -8.93
C TRP A 63 15.27 -2.42 -9.53
N ILE A 64 14.96 -3.65 -9.09
CA ILE A 64 13.86 -4.46 -9.63
C ILE A 64 12.57 -4.26 -8.81
N ASN A 65 12.68 -3.97 -7.51
CA ASN A 65 11.54 -3.99 -6.60
C ASN A 65 11.30 -2.62 -5.96
N THR A 66 10.39 -1.82 -6.55
CA THR A 66 9.78 -0.72 -5.81
C THR A 66 8.89 -1.31 -4.72
N SER A 67 9.42 -1.44 -3.51
CA SER A 67 8.67 -2.00 -2.39
C SER A 67 7.55 -1.04 -2.00
N LEU A 68 6.29 -1.47 -2.12
CA LEU A 68 5.15 -0.76 -1.54
C LEU A 68 5.33 -0.61 -0.04
N ARG A 69 4.86 0.50 0.52
CA ARG A 69 4.83 0.70 1.97
C ARG A 69 3.78 -0.21 2.60
N ILE A 70 3.97 -0.54 3.87
CA ILE A 70 3.07 -1.43 4.64
C ILE A 70 1.61 -1.01 4.47
N ASP A 71 1.32 0.28 4.68
CA ASP A 71 -0.01 0.87 4.56
C ASP A 71 -0.65 0.62 3.17
N GLN A 72 0.15 0.65 2.10
CA GLN A 72 -0.33 0.44 0.73
C GLN A 72 -0.67 -1.04 0.49
N ILE A 73 0.16 -1.94 1.04
CA ILE A 73 -0.08 -3.38 0.96
C ILE A 73 -1.32 -3.73 1.79
N ALA A 74 -1.53 -3.10 2.94
CA ALA A 74 -2.73 -3.27 3.76
C ALA A 74 -4.00 -2.89 3.00
N VAL A 75 -4.01 -1.75 2.28
CA VAL A 75 -5.14 -1.37 1.42
C VAL A 75 -5.42 -2.45 0.36
N VAL A 76 -4.38 -2.98 -0.29
CA VAL A 76 -4.54 -4.03 -1.29
C VAL A 76 -5.12 -5.31 -0.66
N GLU A 77 -4.64 -5.73 0.51
CA GLU A 77 -5.15 -6.93 1.19
C GLU A 77 -6.61 -6.78 1.63
N VAL A 78 -7.00 -5.60 2.16
CA VAL A 78 -8.40 -5.33 2.51
C VAL A 78 -9.30 -5.37 1.27
N LEU A 79 -8.88 -4.76 0.16
CA LEU A 79 -9.66 -4.80 -1.09
C LEU A 79 -9.77 -6.22 -1.66
N GLN A 80 -8.71 -7.03 -1.61
CA GLN A 80 -8.79 -8.45 -1.99
C GLN A 80 -9.81 -9.20 -1.14
N LYS A 81 -9.83 -8.93 0.17
CA LYS A 81 -10.77 -9.55 1.11
C LYS A 81 -12.21 -9.15 0.81
N LEU A 82 -12.47 -7.85 0.59
CA LEU A 82 -13.79 -7.34 0.21
C LEU A 82 -14.28 -7.95 -1.11
N HIS A 83 -13.39 -8.05 -2.10
CA HIS A 83 -13.69 -8.74 -3.36
C HIS A 83 -14.08 -10.20 -3.16
N LEU A 84 -13.29 -10.93 -2.37
CA LEU A 84 -13.59 -12.33 -2.07
C LEU A 84 -14.92 -12.48 -1.34
N GLN A 85 -15.22 -11.61 -0.37
CA GLN A 85 -16.47 -11.62 0.37
C GLN A 85 -17.69 -11.33 -0.51
N ASN A 86 -17.59 -10.33 -1.39
CA ASN A 86 -18.73 -9.86 -2.18
C ASN A 86 -18.97 -10.71 -3.44
N THR A 87 -17.92 -11.30 -4.01
CA THR A 87 -18.01 -12.03 -5.29
C THR A 87 -17.80 -13.54 -5.15
N GLY A 88 -17.25 -14.00 -4.02
CA GLY A 88 -16.81 -15.39 -3.83
C GLY A 88 -15.57 -15.78 -4.65
N LYS A 89 -14.91 -14.83 -5.32
CA LYS A 89 -13.75 -15.07 -6.19
C LYS A 89 -12.51 -14.39 -5.65
N GLU A 90 -11.38 -15.10 -5.73
CA GLU A 90 -10.07 -14.49 -5.48
C GLU A 90 -9.69 -13.54 -6.63
N ILE A 91 -9.03 -12.44 -6.27
CA ILE A 91 -8.43 -11.49 -7.21
C ILE A 91 -6.95 -11.34 -6.85
N SER A 92 -6.06 -11.20 -7.83
CA SER A 92 -4.63 -11.06 -7.52
C SER A 92 -4.27 -9.68 -6.98
N ARG A 93 -3.17 -9.61 -6.22
CA ARG A 93 -2.62 -8.33 -5.70
C ARG A 93 -2.26 -7.37 -6.83
N ALA A 94 -1.79 -7.90 -7.96
CA ALA A 94 -1.40 -7.11 -9.11
C ALA A 94 -2.62 -6.43 -9.75
N GLU A 95 -3.74 -7.15 -9.87
CA GLU A 95 -5.00 -6.61 -10.42
C GLU A 95 -5.58 -5.53 -9.51
N VAL A 96 -5.63 -5.76 -8.20
CA VAL A 96 -6.09 -4.76 -7.23
C VAL A 96 -5.20 -3.51 -7.25
N LEU A 97 -3.88 -3.70 -7.31
CA LEU A 97 -2.95 -2.58 -7.43
C LEU A 97 -3.13 -1.82 -8.74
N ALA A 98 -3.32 -2.51 -9.85
CA ALA A 98 -3.58 -1.88 -11.15
C ALA A 98 -4.87 -1.07 -11.12
N ALA A 99 -5.94 -1.60 -10.53
CA ALA A 99 -7.20 -0.87 -10.34
C ALA A 99 -7.02 0.38 -9.47
N LEU A 100 -6.28 0.28 -8.37
CA LEU A 100 -5.93 1.41 -7.52
C LEU A 100 -5.12 2.49 -8.24
N MET A 101 -4.16 2.09 -9.07
CA MET A 101 -3.35 3.02 -9.85
C MET A 101 -4.14 3.69 -10.97
N ALA A 102 -5.09 2.97 -11.58
CA ALA A 102 -5.89 3.47 -12.70
C ALA A 102 -7.03 4.40 -12.23
N ALA A 103 -7.77 4.01 -11.20
CA ALA A 103 -9.02 4.67 -10.81
C ALA A 103 -8.95 5.39 -9.44
N GLY A 104 -7.98 5.04 -8.60
CA GLY A 104 -7.89 5.53 -7.22
C GLY A 104 -8.89 4.85 -6.27
N LEU A 105 -8.58 4.91 -4.98
CA LEU A 105 -9.31 4.17 -3.94
C LEU A 105 -10.81 4.50 -3.90
N GLY A 106 -11.17 5.78 -4.06
CA GLY A 106 -12.56 6.20 -3.97
C GLY A 106 -13.45 5.62 -5.06
N ALA A 107 -12.95 5.55 -6.29
CA ALA A 107 -13.68 4.96 -7.42
C ALA A 107 -13.72 3.43 -7.33
N VAL A 108 -12.63 2.81 -6.85
CA VAL A 108 -12.58 1.35 -6.63
C VAL A 108 -13.65 0.94 -5.60
N LEU A 109 -13.76 1.64 -4.47
CA LEU A 109 -14.75 1.34 -3.43
C LEU A 109 -16.20 1.63 -3.81
N ALA A 110 -16.43 2.42 -4.87
CA ALA A 110 -17.76 2.66 -5.39
C ALA A 110 -18.28 1.47 -6.24
N ARG A 111 -17.43 0.50 -6.57
CA ARG A 111 -17.84 -0.73 -7.25
C ARG A 111 -18.32 -1.75 -6.22
N ASP A 112 -19.43 -2.42 -6.50
CA ASP A 112 -20.06 -3.37 -5.58
C ASP A 112 -19.10 -4.47 -5.11
N GLU A 113 -18.27 -4.96 -6.03
CA GLU A 113 -17.21 -5.94 -5.79
C GLU A 113 -16.19 -5.52 -4.73
N PHE A 114 -15.98 -4.23 -4.47
CA PHE A 114 -15.06 -3.74 -3.43
C PHE A 114 -15.76 -2.98 -2.31
N SER A 115 -17.09 -2.93 -2.31
CA SER A 115 -17.85 -2.17 -1.31
C SER A 115 -17.71 -2.80 0.08
N ALA A 116 -17.38 -1.98 1.08
CA ALA A 116 -17.48 -2.40 2.47
C ALA A 116 -18.93 -2.29 2.90
N SER A 117 -19.61 -3.42 3.14
CA SER A 117 -20.91 -3.40 3.82
C SER A 117 -20.70 -2.74 5.18
N ARG A 118 -21.42 -1.63 5.42
CA ARG A 118 -21.36 -0.87 6.69
C ARG A 118 -21.99 -1.63 7.83
#